data_AF-A0A833J3T6-F1
#
_entry.id   AF-A0A833J3T6-F1
#
_cell.length_a   1.000
_cell.length_b   1.000
_cell.length_c   1.000
_cell.angle_alpha   90.00
_cell.angle_beta   90.00
_cell.angle_gamma   90.00
#
_symmetry.space_group_name_H-M   'P 1'
#
loop_
_entity.id
_entity.type
_entity.pdbx_description
1 polymer ?
#
loop_
_entity_poly.entity_id
_entity_poly.type
_entity_poly.pdbx_seq_one_letter_code
_entity_poly.pdbx_strand_id
1 'polypeptide(L)' 'MIPFRAALFSSLVLLAAPVCAHETAGKYGGRVSDAGPYHVELVTKGQTVDVYLLDGSEKPVPAAGFKATAI' A
#
# COMPACT_ATOMS: atom_id res chain seq x y z
N MET A 1 -4.78 51.74 23.25
CA MET A 1 -5.29 50.75 24.24
C MET A 1 -6.26 49.85 23.50
N ILE A 2 -5.74 48.78 22.92
CA ILE A 2 -6.50 47.78 22.18
C ILE A 2 -6.34 46.49 23.03
N PRO A 3 -7.16 45.44 22.90
CA PRO A 3 -8.57 45.32 22.47
C PRO A 3 -9.25 44.05 23.05
N PHE A 4 -10.23 43.48 22.30
CA PHE A 4 -10.35 42.03 22.17
C PHE A 4 -11.02 41.32 23.35
N ARG A 5 -12.12 41.88 23.86
CA ARG A 5 -13.06 41.07 24.64
C ARG A 5 -14.02 40.39 23.68
N ALA A 6 -13.89 39.06 23.61
CA ALA A 6 -14.87 38.14 23.04
C ALA A 6 -15.02 38.16 21.51
N ALA A 7 -13.95 37.82 20.79
CA ALA A 7 -14.09 37.23 19.46
C ALA A 7 -13.39 35.87 19.44
N LEU A 8 -14.20 34.84 19.69
CA LEU A 8 -14.09 33.50 19.10
C LEU A 8 -12.68 32.86 19.14
N PHE A 9 -12.31 32.29 20.29
CA PHE A 9 -11.38 31.16 20.33
C PHE A 9 -12.09 29.92 19.75
N SER A 10 -12.32 29.90 18.44
CA SER A 10 -12.68 28.66 17.74
C SER A 10 -11.37 27.90 17.51
N SER A 11 -10.89 27.25 18.57
CA SER A 11 -9.81 26.28 18.48
C SER A 11 -10.34 25.11 17.64
N LEU A 12 -10.05 25.15 16.34
CA LEU A 12 -10.25 24.03 15.43
C LEU A 12 -9.28 22.93 15.88
N VAL A 13 -9.75 22.07 16.78
CA VAL A 13 -9.05 20.83 17.15
C VAL A 13 -9.00 19.97 15.90
N LEU A 14 -7.87 20.02 15.19
CA LEU A 14 -7.56 19.11 14.10
C LEU A 14 -7.44 17.72 14.75
N LEU A 15 -8.51 16.93 14.69
CA LEU A 15 -8.42 15.51 15.02
C LEU A 15 -7.43 14.91 14.00
N ALA A 16 -6.20 14.68 14.43
CA ALA A 16 -5.23 13.90 13.70
C ALA A 16 -5.74 12.45 13.68
N ALA A 17 -6.60 12.14 12.71
CA ALA A 17 -6.98 10.76 12.44
C ALA A 17 -5.69 10.01 12.09
N PRO A 18 -5.42 8.84 12.72
CA PRO A 18 -4.31 8.01 12.30
C PRO A 18 -4.58 7.60 10.84
N VAL A 19 -3.81 8.15 9.91
CA VAL A 19 -3.69 7.58 8.57
C VAL A 19 -2.88 6.30 8.77
N CYS A 20 -3.59 5.21 9.00
CA CYS A 20 -3.02 3.88 8.95
C CYS A 20 -2.63 3.61 7.50
N ALA A 21 -1.43 4.04 7.10
CA ALA A 21 -0.76 3.58 5.89
C ALA A 21 -0.28 2.13 6.09
N HIS A 22 -1.17 1.26 6.58
CA HIS A 22 -0.90 -0.16 6.65
C HIS A 22 -0.85 -0.67 5.21
N GLU A 23 0.29 -1.25 4.86
CA GLU A 23 0.41 -2.19 3.75
C GLU A 23 -0.80 -3.12 3.78
N THR A 24 -1.65 -3.01 2.77
CA THR A 24 -2.79 -3.88 2.56
C THR A 24 -2.31 -5.15 1.89
N ALA A 25 -2.87 -6.29 2.28
CA ALA A 25 -2.60 -7.55 1.59
C ALA A 25 -2.92 -7.40 0.10
N GLY A 26 -2.10 -8.02 -0.75
CA GLY A 26 -2.29 -8.01 -2.18
C GLY A 26 -3.60 -8.67 -2.61
N LYS A 27 -3.88 -8.61 -3.92
CA LYS A 27 -5.09 -9.13 -4.54
C LYS A 27 -5.32 -10.62 -4.27
N TYR A 28 -4.25 -11.38 -4.07
CA TYR A 28 -4.26 -12.80 -3.74
C TYR A 28 -3.96 -13.08 -2.25
N GLY A 29 -3.98 -12.04 -1.40
CA GLY A 29 -3.76 -12.11 0.05
C GLY A 29 -2.28 -12.18 0.44
N GLY A 30 -1.37 -11.96 -0.49
CA GLY A 30 0.07 -12.01 -0.30
C GLY A 30 0.70 -10.67 0.02
N ARG A 31 2.04 -10.67 0.06
CA ARG A 31 2.83 -9.44 0.19
C ARG A 31 3.14 -8.90 -1.19
N VAL A 32 2.88 -7.62 -1.42
CA VAL A 32 3.16 -6.93 -2.69
C VAL A 32 4.48 -6.19 -2.60
N SER A 33 5.20 -6.12 -3.72
CA SER A 33 6.41 -5.31 -3.86
C SER A 33 6.55 -4.80 -5.28
N ASP A 34 7.08 -3.58 -5.43
CA ASP A 34 7.36 -3.00 -6.73
C ASP A 34 8.58 -3.65 -7.40
N ALA A 35 8.43 -3.98 -8.68
CA ALA A 35 9.48 -4.52 -9.54
C ALA A 35 9.53 -3.75 -10.85
N GLY A 36 10.00 -2.50 -10.79
CA GLY A 36 9.98 -1.59 -11.93
C GLY A 36 8.54 -1.22 -12.30
N PRO A 37 8.08 -1.46 -13.56
CA PRO A 37 6.72 -1.14 -13.97
C PRO A 37 5.67 -2.19 -13.54
N TYR A 38 6.08 -3.18 -12.75
CA TYR A 38 5.23 -4.28 -12.32
C TYR A 38 5.06 -4.28 -10.80
N HIS A 39 3.94 -4.82 -10.34
CA HIS A 39 3.76 -5.23 -8.95
C HIS A 39 3.89 -6.75 -8.86
N VAL A 40 4.74 -7.22 -7.95
CA VAL A 40 4.92 -8.64 -7.66
C VAL A 40 4.25 -8.96 -6.34
N GLU A 41 3.35 -9.94 -6.34
CA GLU A 41 2.72 -10.44 -5.13
C GLU A 41 3.19 -11.85 -4.82
N LEU A 42 3.70 -12.05 -3.60
CA LEU A 42 4.15 -13.35 -3.10
C LEU A 42 3.11 -13.93 -2.14
N VAL A 43 2.62 -15.12 -2.45
CA VAL A 43 1.64 -15.85 -1.64
C VAL A 43 2.23 -17.18 -1.18
N THR A 44 2.37 -17.37 0.12
CA THR A 44 2.85 -18.62 0.71
C THR A 44 1.71 -19.62 0.88
N LYS A 45 1.88 -20.85 0.40
CA LYS A 45 0.93 -21.96 0.55
C LYS A 45 1.66 -23.22 1.05
N GLY A 46 1.75 -23.37 2.36
CA GLY A 46 2.52 -24.46 2.97
C GLY A 46 4.00 -24.33 2.62
N GLN A 47 4.52 -25.24 1.79
CA GLN A 47 5.91 -25.24 1.32
C GLN A 47 6.09 -24.63 -0.08
N THR A 48 5.02 -24.11 -0.69
CA THR A 48 5.09 -23.45 -2.01
C THR A 48 4.97 -21.94 -1.86
N VAL A 49 5.61 -21.21 -2.77
CA VAL A 49 5.45 -19.76 -2.92
C VAL A 49 4.96 -19.49 -4.33
N ASP A 50 3.73 -19.00 -4.43
CA ASP A 50 3.19 -18.51 -5.70
C ASP A 50 3.61 -17.06 -5.88
N VAL A 51 4.07 -16.73 -7.09
CA VAL A 51 4.48 -15.38 -7.48
C VAL A 51 3.53 -14.90 -8.56
N TYR A 52 2.76 -13.87 -8.25
CA TYR A 52 1.87 -13.21 -9.21
C TYR A 52 2.54 -11.95 -9.74
N LEU A 53 2.52 -11.78 -11.05
CA LEU A 53 3.05 -10.59 -11.73
C LEU A 53 1.88 -9.77 -12.28
N LEU A 54 1.78 -8.52 -11.85
CA LEU A 54 0.73 -7.59 -12.19
C LEU A 54 1.31 -6.34 -12.87
N ASP A 55 0.56 -5.73 -13.77
CA ASP A 55 0.87 -4.38 -14.28
C ASP A 55 0.51 -3.29 -13.24
N GLY A 56 0.83 -2.03 -13.56
CA GLY A 56 0.49 -0.88 -12.70
C GLY A 56 -1.01 -0.61 -12.52
N SER A 57 -1.88 -1.39 -13.18
CA SER A 57 -3.34 -1.38 -13.01
C SER A 57 -3.84 -2.66 -12.33
N GLU A 58 -2.96 -3.42 -11.66
CA GLU A 58 -3.25 -4.66 -10.95
C GLU A 58 -3.84 -5.77 -11.83
N LYS A 59 -3.55 -5.75 -13.13
CA LYS A 59 -3.95 -6.80 -14.08
C LYS A 59 -2.84 -7.85 -14.19
N PRO A 60 -3.17 -9.15 -14.13
CA PRO A 60 -2.19 -10.20 -14.37
C PRO A 60 -1.55 -10.08 -15.74
N VAL A 61 -0.23 -10.24 -15.79
CA VAL A 61 0.53 -10.31 -17.05
C VAL A 61 1.11 -11.71 -17.26
N PRO A 62 1.33 -12.14 -18.51
CA PRO A 62 1.98 -13.42 -18.78
C PRO A 62 3.38 -13.48 -18.17
N ALA A 63 3.66 -14.54 -17.40
CA ALA A 63 4.97 -14.74 -16.77
C ALA A 63 6.06 -15.24 -17.74
N ALA A 64 5.69 -15.58 -18.99
CA ALA A 64 6.64 -16.05 -19.98
C ALA A 64 7.74 -15.00 -20.24
N GLY A 65 9.01 -15.41 -20.12
CA GLY A 65 10.17 -14.51 -20.26
C GLY A 65 10.61 -13.82 -18.97
N PHE A 66 9.81 -13.86 -17.90
CA PHE A 66 10.22 -13.40 -16.57
C PHE A 66 10.93 -14.52 -15.81
N LYS A 67 11.82 -14.14 -14.90
CA LYS A 67 12.55 -15.06 -14.01
C LYS A 67 12.46 -14.55 -12.59
N ALA A 68 12.25 -15.47 -11.65
CA ALA A 68 12.38 -15.23 -10.22
C ALA A 68 13.48 -16.15 -9.68
N THR A 69 14.29 -15.66 -8.74
CA THR A 69 15.35 -16.44 -8.09
C THR A 69 15.06 -16.48 -6.60
N ALA A 70 15.01 -17.69 -6.04
CA ALA A 70 15.06 -17.90 -4.60
C ALA A 70 16.53 -18.03 -4.18
N ILE A 71 16.91 -17.37 -3.09
CA ILE A 71 18.26 -17.41 -2.51
C ILE A 71 18.24 -18.03 -1.13
#